data_AF-A0A9J6CLI1-F1
#
_entry.id   AF-A0A9J6CLI1-F1
#
_cell.length_a   1.000
_cell.length_b   1.000
_cell.length_c   1.000
_cell.angle_alpha   90.00
_cell.angle_beta   90.00
_cell.angle_gamma   90.00
#
_symmetry.space_group_name_H-M   'P 1'
#
loop_
_entity.id
_entity.type
_entity.pdbx_description
1 polymer ?
#
loop_
_entity_poly.entity_id
_entity_poly.type
_entity_poly.pdbx_seq_one_letter_code
_entity_poly.pdbx_strand_id
1 'polypeptide(L)'
;MNRFLFFALLVTVASAQKFTCPNNKNAQYEDEVQCDKYYECIDGVAKEKLCPDGLVFDPTIRRINKCDQPFNVDCGDRTELQPPKGTNDYCPRKNGFFAHPDPSVCDIFYQCVDGEYVENKCAGELQFDEYSGTCVWPATANREGCNIVKKELKDGFQCPTDKKNKNDANGQIIAHPHFAHPEDCQKFYVCLNGVDPRELACAAGEVFNDETKRCDNPENVPGCEDWYKDADKN
;
A
#
# COMPACT_ATOMS: atom_id res chain seq x y z
N MET A 1 -41.70 -24.07 -50.10
CA MET A 1 -40.33 -24.65 -50.13
C MET A 1 -39.53 -23.97 -49.01
N ASN A 2 -39.59 -24.48 -47.79
CA ASN A 2 -38.77 -23.96 -46.68
C ASN A 2 -37.54 -24.85 -46.52
N ARG A 3 -36.36 -24.30 -46.83
CA ARG A 3 -35.05 -24.91 -46.58
C ARG A 3 -34.69 -24.71 -45.11
N PHE A 4 -34.68 -25.78 -44.33
CA PHE A 4 -34.05 -25.79 -43.02
C PHE A 4 -32.53 -25.84 -43.19
N LEU A 5 -31.84 -24.78 -42.78
CA LEU A 5 -30.40 -24.72 -42.66
C LEU A 5 -30.01 -25.36 -41.31
N PHE A 6 -29.40 -26.55 -41.36
CA PHE A 6 -28.75 -27.16 -40.21
C PHE A 6 -27.36 -26.53 -40.02
N PHE A 7 -27.21 -25.67 -39.01
CA PHE A 7 -25.90 -25.25 -38.52
C PHE A 7 -25.33 -26.38 -37.65
N ALA A 8 -24.29 -27.06 -38.14
CA ALA A 8 -23.52 -27.99 -37.35
C ALA A 8 -22.63 -27.21 -36.37
N LEU A 9 -22.93 -27.30 -35.08
CA LEU A 9 -22.03 -26.82 -34.02
C LEU A 9 -20.81 -27.75 -33.98
N LEU A 10 -19.65 -27.24 -34.42
CA LEU A 10 -18.36 -27.85 -34.16
C LEU A 10 -18.01 -27.66 -32.68
N VAL A 11 -18.24 -28.69 -31.87
CA VAL A 11 -17.75 -28.76 -30.49
C VAL A 11 -16.26 -29.10 -30.56
N THR A 12 -15.40 -28.09 -30.41
CA THR A 12 -13.96 -28.29 -30.20
C THR A 12 -13.74 -28.85 -28.79
N VAL A 13 -13.41 -30.13 -28.69
CA VAL A 13 -13.00 -30.76 -27.43
C VAL A 13 -11.57 -30.30 -27.14
N ALA A 14 -11.40 -29.36 -26.20
CA ALA A 14 -10.08 -29.00 -25.70
C ALA A 14 -9.48 -30.20 -24.96
N SER A 15 -8.43 -30.79 -25.53
CA SER A 15 -7.71 -31.89 -24.90
C SER A 15 -6.85 -31.32 -23.77
N ALA A 16 -7.20 -31.59 -22.51
CA ALA A 16 -6.31 -31.31 -21.38
C ALA A 16 -5.01 -32.12 -21.58
N GLN A 17 -3.90 -31.42 -21.80
CA GLN A 17 -2.61 -32.05 -22.05
C GLN A 17 -2.11 -32.67 -20.74
N LYS A 18 -1.92 -33.98 -20.72
CA LYS A 18 -1.56 -34.74 -19.51
C LYS A 18 -0.07 -34.57 -19.21
N PHE A 19 0.27 -34.00 -18.05
CA PHE A 19 1.66 -33.84 -17.60
C PHE A 19 2.40 -35.18 -17.52
N THR A 20 3.68 -35.18 -17.91
CA THR A 20 4.54 -36.37 -17.92
C THR A 20 5.76 -36.15 -17.04
N CYS A 21 6.01 -37.07 -16.09
CA CYS A 21 7.11 -36.97 -15.15
C CYS A 21 8.49 -36.97 -15.85
N PRO A 22 9.30 -35.91 -15.68
CA PRO A 22 10.65 -35.90 -16.22
C PRO A 22 11.52 -37.00 -15.60
N ASN A 23 12.14 -37.83 -16.45
CA ASN A 23 13.13 -38.85 -16.09
C ASN A 23 12.69 -39.88 -15.02
N ASN A 24 11.38 -40.06 -14.80
CA ASN A 24 10.81 -40.92 -13.74
C ASN A 24 11.41 -40.67 -12.34
N LYS A 25 11.88 -39.45 -12.06
CA LYS A 25 12.43 -39.09 -10.75
C LYS A 25 11.32 -38.73 -9.78
N ASN A 26 11.45 -39.21 -8.55
CA ASN A 26 10.57 -38.82 -7.45
C ASN A 26 10.88 -37.37 -7.07
N ALA A 27 10.00 -36.45 -7.46
CA ALA A 27 10.19 -35.01 -7.34
C ALA A 27 8.86 -34.26 -7.52
N GLN A 28 8.87 -32.96 -7.23
CA GLN A 28 7.76 -32.06 -7.48
C GLN A 28 8.14 -31.08 -8.60
N TYR A 29 7.22 -30.84 -9.52
CA TYR A 29 7.41 -29.98 -10.70
C TYR A 29 6.30 -28.96 -10.80
N GLU A 30 6.63 -27.74 -11.19
CA GLU A 30 5.64 -26.68 -11.43
C GLU A 30 4.76 -26.98 -12.66
N ASP A 31 3.54 -26.46 -12.65
CA ASP A 31 2.68 -26.40 -13.84
C ASP A 31 3.15 -25.27 -14.78
N GLU A 32 2.93 -25.38 -16.09
CA GLU A 32 3.39 -24.40 -17.08
C GLU A 32 2.56 -23.11 -17.13
N VAL A 33 1.35 -23.11 -16.55
CA VAL A 33 0.37 -22.00 -16.69
C VAL A 33 -0.12 -21.50 -15.33
N GLN A 34 -0.32 -22.39 -14.37
CA GLN A 34 -0.96 -22.10 -13.09
C GLN A 34 0.07 -22.12 -11.95
N CYS A 35 0.37 -20.96 -11.35
CA CYS A 35 1.51 -20.83 -10.42
C CYS A 35 1.33 -21.58 -9.09
N ASP A 36 0.08 -21.78 -8.65
CA ASP A 36 -0.24 -22.54 -7.45
C ASP A 36 -0.48 -24.04 -7.71
N LYS A 37 -0.31 -24.50 -8.96
CA LYS A 37 -0.39 -25.92 -9.32
C LYS A 37 0.99 -26.52 -9.49
N TYR A 38 1.11 -27.77 -9.06
CA TYR A 38 2.32 -28.57 -9.23
C TYR A 38 1.99 -30.06 -9.37
N TYR A 39 2.96 -30.82 -9.85
CA TYR A 39 2.87 -32.26 -10.03
C TYR A 39 3.84 -32.96 -9.10
N GLU A 40 3.32 -33.88 -8.30
CA GLU A 40 4.11 -34.82 -7.51
C GLU A 40 4.32 -36.09 -8.33
N CYS A 41 5.57 -36.37 -8.69
CA CYS A 41 5.96 -37.58 -9.39
C CYS A 41 6.45 -38.63 -8.40
N ILE A 42 5.88 -39.82 -8.46
CA ILE A 42 6.32 -41.01 -7.72
C ILE A 42 6.35 -42.17 -8.70
N ASP A 43 7.51 -42.77 -8.92
CA ASP A 43 7.76 -43.90 -9.81
C ASP A 43 7.20 -43.66 -11.23
N GLY A 44 7.38 -42.44 -11.74
CA GLY A 44 6.91 -42.01 -13.06
C GLY A 44 5.41 -41.66 -13.13
N VAL A 45 4.66 -41.81 -12.05
CA VAL A 45 3.24 -41.44 -11.97
C VAL A 45 3.11 -40.01 -11.46
N ALA A 46 2.58 -39.13 -12.31
CA ALA A 46 2.28 -37.75 -11.94
C ALA A 46 0.94 -37.66 -11.21
N LYS A 47 0.93 -37.01 -10.06
CA LYS A 47 -0.28 -36.60 -9.35
C LYS A 47 -0.33 -35.09 -9.28
N GLU A 48 -1.39 -34.52 -9.85
CA GLU A 48 -1.68 -33.08 -9.73
C GLU A 48 -1.97 -32.71 -8.27
N LYS A 49 -1.42 -31.57 -7.86
CA LYS A 49 -1.59 -30.96 -6.55
C LYS A 49 -1.76 -29.45 -6.71
N LEU A 50 -2.40 -28.87 -5.70
CA LEU A 50 -2.50 -27.42 -5.54
C LEU A 50 -1.83 -27.03 -4.24
N CYS A 51 -1.19 -25.87 -4.22
CA CYS A 51 -0.84 -25.20 -2.99
C CYS A 51 -2.10 -24.83 -2.19
N PRO A 52 -1.98 -24.69 -0.85
CA PRO A 52 -3.06 -24.10 -0.06
C PRO A 52 -3.53 -22.78 -0.68
N ASP A 53 -4.84 -22.53 -0.68
CA ASP A 53 -5.41 -21.34 -1.33
C ASP A 53 -4.76 -20.06 -0.80
N GLY A 54 -4.23 -19.26 -1.72
CA GLY A 54 -3.46 -18.03 -1.43
C GLY A 54 -1.94 -18.18 -1.39
N LEU A 55 -1.41 -19.39 -1.56
CA LEU A 55 0.02 -19.65 -1.74
C LEU A 55 0.30 -20.16 -3.16
N VAL A 56 1.55 -20.02 -3.61
CA VAL A 56 2.03 -20.46 -4.92
C VAL A 56 3.24 -21.38 -4.80
N PHE A 57 3.49 -22.18 -5.83
CA PHE A 57 4.54 -23.20 -5.80
C PHE A 57 5.92 -22.62 -6.20
N ASP A 58 6.89 -22.79 -5.31
CA ASP A 58 8.30 -22.46 -5.51
C ASP A 58 9.15 -23.75 -5.61
N PRO A 59 9.64 -24.10 -6.81
CA PRO A 59 10.47 -25.29 -6.99
C PRO A 59 11.80 -25.24 -6.22
N THR A 60 12.28 -24.06 -5.84
CA THR A 60 13.59 -23.83 -5.19
C THR A 60 13.59 -24.18 -3.70
N ILE A 61 12.41 -24.22 -3.06
CA ILE A 61 12.27 -24.58 -1.63
C ILE A 61 12.70 -26.03 -1.41
N ARG A 62 13.64 -26.28 -0.50
CA ARG A 62 14.18 -27.63 -0.24
C ARG A 62 13.34 -28.48 0.72
N ARG A 63 12.28 -27.90 1.31
CA ARG A 63 11.38 -28.58 2.25
C ARG A 63 10.30 -29.37 1.50
N ILE A 64 9.55 -30.20 2.23
CA ILE A 64 8.43 -30.98 1.68
C ILE A 64 7.31 -30.06 1.18
N ASN A 65 6.97 -29.02 1.96
CA ASN A 65 6.08 -27.97 1.52
C ASN A 65 6.89 -26.94 0.72
N LYS A 66 6.58 -26.83 -0.57
CA LYS A 66 7.18 -25.90 -1.53
C LYS A 66 6.29 -24.70 -1.84
N CYS A 67 5.21 -24.51 -1.08
CA CYS A 67 4.30 -23.39 -1.27
C CYS A 67 4.72 -22.19 -0.42
N ASP A 68 4.76 -21.01 -1.02
CA ASP A 68 5.11 -19.74 -0.38
C ASP A 68 4.17 -18.63 -0.84
N GLN A 69 4.32 -17.44 -0.25
CA GLN A 69 3.58 -16.25 -0.60
C GLN A 69 3.87 -15.83 -2.05
N PRO A 70 2.87 -15.33 -2.81
CA PRO A 70 3.07 -14.89 -4.19
C PRO A 70 4.23 -13.90 -4.38
N PHE A 71 4.44 -12.99 -3.43
CA PHE A 71 5.52 -11.99 -3.49
C PHE A 71 6.93 -12.55 -3.23
N ASN A 72 7.05 -13.80 -2.76
CA ASN A 72 8.32 -14.50 -2.58
C ASN A 72 8.71 -15.38 -3.77
N VAL A 73 7.80 -15.58 -4.74
CA VAL A 73 7.96 -16.58 -5.79
C VAL A 73 7.88 -15.92 -7.16
N ASP A 74 8.86 -16.21 -8.01
CA ASP A 74 8.81 -15.83 -9.41
C ASP A 74 7.93 -16.82 -10.19
N CYS A 75 6.69 -16.41 -10.47
CA CYS A 75 5.78 -17.20 -11.28
C CYS A 75 6.11 -17.13 -12.78
N GLY A 76 6.94 -16.19 -13.24
CA GLY A 76 7.14 -15.92 -14.66
C GLY A 76 5.80 -15.69 -15.37
N ASP A 77 5.56 -16.44 -16.45
CA ASP A 77 4.32 -16.36 -17.24
C ASP A 77 3.15 -17.18 -16.65
N ARG A 78 3.36 -17.86 -15.52
CA ARG A 78 2.34 -18.67 -14.84
C ARG A 78 1.38 -17.76 -14.08
N THR A 79 0.42 -17.18 -14.77
CA THR A 79 -0.49 -16.17 -14.18
C THR A 79 -1.78 -16.76 -13.60
N GLU A 80 -2.09 -18.02 -13.90
CA GLU A 80 -3.32 -18.64 -13.41
C GLU A 80 -3.18 -19.09 -11.95
N LEU A 81 -4.31 -19.06 -11.23
CA LEU A 81 -4.43 -19.53 -9.86
C LEU A 81 -5.73 -20.34 -9.70
N GLN A 82 -5.79 -21.18 -8.68
CA GLN A 82 -7.04 -21.82 -8.31
C GLN A 82 -8.12 -20.78 -7.94
N PRO A 83 -9.42 -21.13 -8.08
CA PRO A 83 -10.51 -20.28 -7.61
C PRO A 83 -10.34 -19.93 -6.13
N PRO A 84 -10.53 -18.66 -5.74
CA PRO A 84 -10.37 -18.22 -4.35
C PRO A 84 -11.36 -18.95 -3.45
N LYS A 85 -10.89 -19.32 -2.25
CA LYS A 85 -11.68 -20.00 -1.22
C LYS A 85 -11.73 -19.18 0.07
N GLY A 86 -11.68 -17.85 -0.08
CA GLY A 86 -11.82 -16.90 1.00
C GLY A 86 -13.07 -17.13 1.85
N THR A 87 -13.00 -16.70 3.10
CA THR A 87 -14.00 -16.98 4.13
C THR A 87 -14.79 -15.73 4.53
N ASN A 88 -14.25 -14.55 4.30
CA ASN A 88 -14.82 -13.25 4.65
C ASN A 88 -14.10 -12.13 3.87
N ASP A 89 -14.54 -10.88 4.07
CA ASP A 89 -14.00 -9.71 3.34
C ASP A 89 -12.52 -9.42 3.66
N TYR A 90 -12.02 -9.86 4.82
CA TYR A 90 -10.63 -9.68 5.26
C TYR A 90 -9.69 -10.78 4.73
N CYS A 91 -10.25 -11.95 4.42
CA CYS A 91 -9.54 -13.07 3.81
C CYS A 91 -10.16 -13.43 2.45
N PRO A 92 -9.88 -12.66 1.38
CA PRO A 92 -10.26 -13.01 0.01
C PRO A 92 -9.74 -14.39 -0.44
N ARG A 93 -8.63 -14.85 0.14
CA ARG A 93 -8.14 -16.23 0.08
C ARG A 93 -7.81 -16.73 1.48
N LYS A 94 -7.71 -18.05 1.64
CA LYS A 94 -7.46 -18.67 2.95
C LYS A 94 -6.13 -18.27 3.58
N ASN A 95 -5.10 -18.06 2.77
CA ASN A 95 -3.76 -17.72 3.23
C ASN A 95 -3.27 -16.47 2.51
N GLY A 96 -2.55 -15.61 3.22
CA GLY A 96 -1.95 -14.42 2.60
C GLY A 96 -1.98 -13.20 3.50
N PHE A 97 -1.54 -12.10 2.94
CA PHE A 97 -1.63 -10.78 3.55
C PHE A 97 -2.50 -9.91 2.65
N PHE A 98 -3.58 -9.37 3.20
CA PHE A 98 -4.58 -8.63 2.44
C PHE A 98 -4.75 -7.25 3.02
N ALA A 99 -4.88 -6.25 2.16
CA ALA A 99 -5.16 -4.92 2.62
C ALA A 99 -6.56 -4.80 3.26
N HIS A 100 -6.77 -3.71 3.99
CA HIS A 100 -8.09 -3.42 4.53
C HIS A 100 -9.17 -3.29 3.42
N PRO A 101 -10.39 -3.83 3.60
CA PRO A 101 -11.46 -3.77 2.59
C PRO A 101 -11.92 -2.35 2.24
N ASP A 102 -11.90 -1.43 3.23
CA ASP A 102 -12.05 0.00 2.98
C ASP A 102 -10.75 0.56 2.34
N PRO A 103 -10.80 1.04 1.08
CA PRO A 103 -9.62 1.54 0.37
C PRO A 103 -9.04 2.83 0.97
N SER A 104 -9.74 3.51 1.88
CA SER A 104 -9.23 4.68 2.61
C SER A 104 -8.38 4.31 3.82
N VAL A 105 -8.42 3.04 4.26
CA VAL A 105 -7.61 2.53 5.36
C VAL A 105 -6.34 1.88 4.80
N CYS A 106 -5.22 2.55 5.04
CA CYS A 106 -3.97 2.29 4.30
C CYS A 106 -2.89 1.64 5.15
N ASP A 107 -2.99 1.80 6.47
CA ASP A 107 -2.03 1.34 7.46
C ASP A 107 -2.49 0.07 8.16
N ILE A 108 -3.70 -0.43 7.91
CA ILE A 108 -4.21 -1.70 8.46
C ILE A 108 -4.23 -2.78 7.36
N PHE A 109 -3.80 -3.99 7.72
CA PHE A 109 -3.83 -5.16 6.86
C PHE A 109 -4.11 -6.42 7.68
N TYR A 110 -4.53 -7.48 6.99
CA TYR A 110 -4.95 -8.73 7.59
C TYR A 110 -4.01 -9.86 7.16
N GLN A 111 -3.44 -10.55 8.14
CA GLN A 111 -2.72 -11.79 7.91
C GLN A 111 -3.68 -12.96 8.06
N CYS A 112 -3.96 -13.66 6.96
CA CYS A 112 -4.86 -14.80 6.93
C CYS A 112 -4.09 -16.12 6.97
N VAL A 113 -4.57 -17.04 7.81
CA VAL A 113 -4.12 -18.44 7.90
C VAL A 113 -5.35 -19.33 7.97
N ASP A 114 -5.52 -20.19 6.97
CA ASP A 114 -6.68 -21.07 6.80
C ASP A 114 -8.06 -20.36 6.88
N GLY A 115 -8.10 -19.07 6.53
CA GLY A 115 -9.31 -18.23 6.51
C GLY A 115 -9.62 -17.51 7.82
N GLU A 116 -8.81 -17.72 8.86
CA GLU A 116 -8.81 -16.89 10.08
C GLU A 116 -7.78 -15.76 9.92
N TYR A 117 -8.07 -14.57 10.44
CA TYR A 117 -7.18 -13.41 10.30
C TYR A 117 -6.67 -12.86 11.63
N VAL A 118 -5.50 -12.24 11.55
CA VAL A 118 -5.00 -11.30 12.54
C VAL A 118 -4.89 -9.92 11.88
N GLU A 119 -5.49 -8.92 12.52
CA GLU A 119 -5.34 -7.52 12.13
C GLU A 119 -3.96 -7.01 12.54
N ASN A 120 -3.28 -6.35 11.62
CA ASN A 120 -1.97 -5.74 11.82
C ASN A 120 -2.00 -4.29 11.38
N LYS A 121 -1.22 -3.46 12.06
CA LYS A 121 -1.06 -2.04 11.74
C LYS A 121 0.39 -1.74 11.40
N CYS A 122 0.61 -1.07 10.27
CA CYS A 122 1.90 -0.56 9.86
C CYS A 122 2.45 0.46 10.86
N ALA A 123 3.77 0.48 11.02
CA ALA A 123 4.42 1.45 11.89
C ALA A 123 4.37 2.86 11.29
N GLY A 124 4.00 3.85 12.10
CA GLY A 124 4.01 5.26 11.69
C GLY A 124 3.04 5.55 10.53
N GLU A 125 3.56 6.17 9.47
CA GLU A 125 2.80 6.56 8.27
C GLU A 125 3.02 5.61 7.08
N LEU A 126 3.58 4.42 7.33
CA LEU A 126 3.76 3.43 6.29
C LEU A 126 2.40 2.85 5.87
N GLN A 127 2.29 2.51 4.59
CA GLN A 127 1.11 1.91 3.99
C GLN A 127 1.41 0.48 3.61
N PHE A 128 0.46 -0.42 3.87
CA PHE A 128 0.60 -1.80 3.47
C PHE A 128 0.53 -1.92 1.94
N ASP A 129 1.55 -2.52 1.34
CA ASP A 129 1.61 -2.87 -0.07
C ASP A 129 1.45 -4.38 -0.23
N GLU A 130 0.33 -4.80 -0.82
CA GLU A 130 -0.03 -6.20 -1.00
C GLU A 130 0.89 -6.92 -2.01
N TYR A 131 1.47 -6.18 -2.95
CA TYR A 131 2.38 -6.75 -3.96
C TYR A 131 3.73 -7.16 -3.39
N SER A 132 4.26 -6.43 -2.41
CA SER A 132 5.46 -6.82 -1.66
C SER A 132 5.17 -7.58 -0.37
N GLY A 133 3.93 -7.54 0.11
CA GLY A 133 3.55 -8.10 1.41
C GLY A 133 4.13 -7.32 2.60
N THR A 134 4.49 -6.04 2.42
CA THR A 134 5.18 -5.24 3.44
C THR A 134 4.62 -3.83 3.59
N CYS A 135 4.91 -3.20 4.72
CA CYS A 135 4.61 -1.78 4.94
C CYS A 135 5.70 -0.91 4.31
N VAL A 136 5.33 -0.11 3.32
CA VAL A 136 6.23 0.77 2.56
C VAL A 136 5.80 2.23 2.66
N TRP A 137 6.63 3.16 2.18
CA TRP A 137 6.26 4.57 2.16
C TRP A 137 5.06 4.82 1.23
N PRO A 138 4.19 5.81 1.51
CA PRO A 138 3.03 6.12 0.67
C PRO A 138 3.36 6.30 -0.83
N ALA A 139 4.47 6.99 -1.12
CA ALA A 139 4.93 7.20 -2.50
C ALA A 139 5.30 5.89 -3.24
N THR A 140 5.66 4.84 -2.49
CA THR A 140 5.97 3.51 -3.02
C THR A 140 4.72 2.64 -3.12
N ALA A 141 3.88 2.63 -2.07
CA ALA A 141 2.64 1.85 -2.06
C ALA A 141 1.69 2.31 -3.18
N ASN A 142 1.59 3.63 -3.39
CA ASN A 142 0.76 4.26 -4.41
C ASN A 142 -0.68 3.70 -4.47
N ARG A 143 -1.24 3.33 -3.30
CA ARG A 143 -2.58 2.73 -3.24
C ARG A 143 -3.65 3.78 -3.53
N GLU A 144 -4.58 3.44 -4.41
CA GLU A 144 -5.77 4.24 -4.68
C GLU A 144 -6.60 4.38 -3.39
N GLY A 145 -7.10 5.58 -3.09
CA GLY A 145 -7.74 5.88 -1.80
C GLY A 145 -6.77 6.30 -0.67
N CYS A 146 -5.48 6.01 -0.81
CA CYS A 146 -4.45 6.32 0.20
C CYS A 146 -3.65 7.59 -0.06
N ASN A 147 -3.69 8.09 -1.30
CA ASN A 147 -2.93 9.27 -1.72
C ASN A 147 -3.60 10.61 -1.38
N ILE A 148 -4.75 10.63 -0.71
CA ILE A 148 -5.45 11.87 -0.37
C ILE A 148 -6.17 11.70 0.97
N VAL A 149 -5.44 11.80 2.06
CA VAL A 149 -6.01 12.49 3.21
C VAL A 149 -5.43 13.88 3.16
N LYS A 150 -6.22 14.85 2.67
CA LYS A 150 -5.96 16.25 3.01
C LYS A 150 -6.08 16.30 4.53
N LYS A 151 -4.95 16.15 5.21
CA LYS A 151 -4.92 16.22 6.66
C LYS A 151 -5.30 17.65 7.03
N GLU A 152 -6.31 17.76 7.88
CA GLU A 152 -6.87 19.02 8.33
C GLU A 152 -6.70 19.10 9.85
N LEU A 153 -6.16 20.20 10.34
CA LEU A 153 -6.08 20.47 11.78
C LEU A 153 -7.45 20.85 12.34
N LYS A 154 -7.59 20.90 13.67
CA LYS A 154 -8.88 21.21 14.33
C LYS A 154 -9.45 22.58 13.95
N ASP A 155 -8.59 23.50 13.55
CA ASP A 155 -8.90 24.86 13.10
C ASP A 155 -9.22 24.93 11.60
N GLY A 156 -9.19 23.81 10.88
CA GLY A 156 -9.46 23.73 9.46
C GLY A 156 -8.22 23.93 8.56
N PHE A 157 -7.02 24.10 9.12
CA PHE A 157 -5.82 24.30 8.30
C PHE A 157 -5.45 23.04 7.52
N GLN A 158 -5.21 23.20 6.22
CA GLN A 158 -4.69 22.18 5.31
C GLN A 158 -3.43 22.70 4.61
N CYS A 159 -2.47 21.81 4.39
CA CYS A 159 -1.25 22.17 3.67
C CYS A 159 -1.55 22.68 2.25
N PRO A 160 -1.12 23.90 1.88
CA PRO A 160 -1.31 24.42 0.54
C PRO A 160 -0.64 23.52 -0.50
N THR A 161 -1.41 23.09 -1.51
CA THR A 161 -0.92 22.23 -2.61
C THR A 161 -0.15 23.00 -3.69
N ASP A 162 -0.17 24.33 -3.59
CA ASP A 162 0.37 25.23 -4.60
C ASP A 162 1.90 25.14 -4.64
N LYS A 163 2.46 25.07 -5.86
CA LYS A 163 3.92 24.97 -6.07
C LYS A 163 4.71 26.20 -5.59
N LYS A 164 4.04 27.27 -5.18
CA LYS A 164 4.65 28.56 -4.80
C LYS A 164 5.56 28.48 -3.57
N ASN A 165 5.33 27.50 -2.69
CA ASN A 165 6.08 27.34 -1.43
C ASN A 165 7.00 26.10 -1.43
N LYS A 166 7.28 25.53 -2.61
CA LYS A 166 8.12 24.32 -2.73
C LYS A 166 9.60 24.63 -2.81
N ASN A 167 9.99 25.86 -3.09
CA ASN A 167 11.38 26.25 -3.29
C ASN A 167 11.70 27.50 -2.47
N ASP A 168 12.89 27.57 -1.90
CA ASP A 168 13.39 28.77 -1.23
C ASP A 168 13.86 29.83 -2.25
N ALA A 169 14.34 30.97 -1.75
CA ALA A 169 14.85 32.06 -2.59
C ALA A 169 16.03 31.66 -3.50
N ASN A 170 16.71 30.55 -3.20
CA ASN A 170 17.82 30.00 -3.96
C ASN A 170 17.39 28.85 -4.89
N GLY A 171 16.10 28.52 -4.93
CA GLY A 171 15.55 27.43 -5.74
C GLY A 171 15.67 26.05 -5.11
N GLN A 172 16.13 25.93 -3.87
CA GLN A 172 16.23 24.64 -3.17
C GLN A 172 14.86 24.19 -2.66
N ILE A 173 14.57 22.89 -2.79
CA ILE A 173 13.30 22.32 -2.34
C ILE A 173 13.14 22.47 -0.82
N ILE A 174 12.04 23.07 -0.39
CA ILE A 174 11.64 23.15 1.02
C ILE A 174 10.84 21.89 1.35
N ALA A 175 11.46 20.96 2.07
CA ALA A 175 10.80 19.71 2.48
C ALA A 175 9.64 19.97 3.45
N HIS A 176 9.75 20.98 4.31
CA HIS A 176 8.77 21.29 5.36
C HIS A 176 8.43 22.79 5.34
N PRO A 177 7.50 23.24 4.48
CA PRO A 177 7.13 24.65 4.44
C PRO A 177 6.38 25.07 5.71
N HIS A 178 6.64 26.31 6.14
CA HIS A 178 6.02 26.95 7.29
C HIS A 178 5.00 28.01 6.84
N PHE A 179 3.94 28.20 7.63
CA PHE A 179 2.85 29.14 7.37
C PHE A 179 2.43 29.83 8.66
N ALA A 180 2.21 31.15 8.62
CA ALA A 180 1.66 31.86 9.78
C ALA A 180 0.27 31.34 10.18
N HIS A 181 0.03 31.33 11.49
CA HIS A 181 -1.31 31.07 12.03
C HIS A 181 -2.18 32.35 11.89
N PRO A 182 -3.44 32.24 11.45
CA PRO A 182 -4.26 33.41 11.12
C PRO A 182 -4.69 34.25 12.32
N GLU A 183 -4.76 33.66 13.51
CA GLU A 183 -5.30 34.31 14.72
C GLU A 183 -4.30 34.41 15.87
N ASP A 184 -3.09 33.87 15.73
CA ASP A 184 -2.13 33.76 16.84
C ASP A 184 -0.71 33.98 16.32
N CYS A 185 -0.15 35.15 16.62
CA CYS A 185 1.17 35.54 16.14
C CYS A 185 2.29 34.65 16.69
N GLN A 186 2.12 34.00 17.85
CA GLN A 186 3.12 33.08 18.38
C GLN A 186 3.11 31.74 17.65
N LYS A 187 1.96 31.35 17.08
CA LYS A 187 1.78 30.05 16.42
C LYS A 187 2.05 30.09 14.93
N PHE A 188 2.38 28.92 14.40
CA PHE A 188 2.56 28.69 12.98
C PHE A 188 2.31 27.23 12.63
N TYR A 189 2.05 26.97 11.36
CA TYR A 189 1.92 25.63 10.84
C TYR A 189 3.19 25.16 10.16
N VAL A 190 3.48 23.87 10.30
CA VAL A 190 4.52 23.15 9.56
C VAL A 190 3.87 22.05 8.76
N CYS A 191 4.16 22.00 7.46
CA CYS A 191 3.69 20.92 6.60
C CYS A 191 4.81 19.91 6.37
N LEU A 192 4.83 18.82 7.13
CA LEU A 192 5.83 17.77 6.91
C LEU A 192 5.62 17.15 5.51
N ASN A 193 6.71 17.10 4.76
CA ASN A 193 6.75 16.74 3.33
C ASN A 193 5.69 17.46 2.46
N GLY A 194 5.21 18.63 2.89
CA GLY A 194 4.18 19.41 2.19
C GLY A 194 2.75 18.88 2.31
N VAL A 195 2.48 17.85 3.12
CA VAL A 195 1.16 17.18 3.17
C VAL A 195 0.61 16.93 4.59
N ASP A 196 1.47 16.88 5.61
CA ASP A 196 1.05 16.64 7.01
C ASP A 196 1.18 17.92 7.85
N PRO A 197 0.07 18.64 8.12
CA PRO A 197 0.10 19.88 8.89
C PRO A 197 0.28 19.62 10.38
N ARG A 198 1.09 20.44 11.03
CA ARG A 198 1.26 20.50 12.49
C ARG A 198 1.23 21.94 12.95
N GLU A 199 0.51 22.23 14.02
CA GLU A 199 0.60 23.51 14.72
C GLU A 199 1.78 23.48 15.70
N LEU A 200 2.67 24.46 15.60
CA LEU A 200 3.77 24.71 16.52
C LEU A 200 3.69 26.16 17.01
N ALA A 201 4.52 26.49 18.01
CA ALA A 201 4.64 27.82 18.55
C ALA A 201 6.10 28.24 18.67
N CYS A 202 6.37 29.53 18.46
CA CYS A 202 7.65 30.16 18.77
C CYS A 202 7.91 30.16 20.28
N ALA A 203 9.18 30.38 20.66
CA ALA A 203 9.51 30.55 22.07
C ALA A 203 8.74 31.75 22.67
N ALA A 204 8.54 31.72 23.99
CA ALA A 204 7.88 32.82 24.67
C ALA A 204 8.64 34.14 24.43
N GLY A 205 7.93 35.18 23.99
CA GLY A 205 8.50 36.48 23.63
C GLY A 205 8.83 36.64 22.14
N GLU A 206 8.69 35.59 21.33
CA GLU A 206 8.85 35.63 19.86
C GLU A 206 7.51 35.36 19.16
N VAL A 207 7.41 35.81 17.90
CA VAL A 207 6.28 35.58 17.01
C VAL A 207 6.77 35.08 15.65
N PHE A 208 5.92 34.38 14.91
CA PHE A 208 6.30 33.83 13.62
C PHE A 208 6.26 34.89 12.51
N ASN A 209 7.40 35.10 11.85
CA ASN A 209 7.55 35.99 10.71
C ASN A 209 7.34 35.21 9.41
N ASP A 210 6.23 35.48 8.70
CA ASP A 210 5.88 34.78 7.46
C ASP A 210 6.76 35.16 6.26
N GLU A 211 7.43 36.32 6.31
CA GLU A 211 8.35 36.75 5.24
C GLU A 211 9.67 35.98 5.33
N THR A 212 10.20 35.81 6.54
CA THR A 212 11.47 35.11 6.78
C THR A 212 11.28 33.61 7.04
N LYS A 213 10.03 33.17 7.26
CA LYS A 213 9.62 31.80 7.64
C LYS A 213 10.28 31.32 8.94
N ARG A 214 10.49 32.22 9.90
CA ARG A 214 11.18 31.98 11.19
C ARG A 214 10.52 32.75 12.32
N CYS A 215 10.78 32.32 13.56
CA CYS A 215 10.45 33.12 14.73
C CYS A 215 11.35 34.36 14.79
N ASP A 216 10.76 35.49 15.15
CA ASP A 216 11.40 36.80 15.19
C ASP A 216 10.80 37.62 16.34
N ASN A 217 11.43 38.77 16.64
CA ASN A 217 10.90 39.73 17.58
C ASN A 217 9.56 40.30 17.05
N PRO A 218 8.53 40.45 17.92
CA PRO A 218 7.27 41.12 17.58
C PRO A 218 7.41 42.41 16.76
N GLU A 219 8.38 43.25 17.08
CA GLU A 219 8.60 44.53 16.38
C GLU A 219 8.99 44.38 14.89
N ASN A 220 9.51 43.22 14.50
CA ASN A 220 9.92 42.90 13.13
C ASN A 220 8.81 42.23 12.31
N VAL A 221 7.64 41.97 12.91
CA VAL A 221 6.55 41.24 12.28
C VAL A 221 5.33 42.14 12.14
N PRO A 222 5.02 42.62 10.91
CA PRO A 222 3.89 43.51 10.68
C PRO A 222 2.57 42.94 11.19
N GLY A 223 1.89 43.69 12.06
CA GLY A 223 0.61 43.29 12.67
C GLY A 223 0.72 42.46 13.96
N CYS A 224 1.94 42.16 14.41
CA CYS A 224 2.20 41.42 15.65
C CYS A 224 3.03 42.23 16.67
N GLU A 225 3.29 43.51 16.42
CA GLU A 225 4.20 44.37 17.19
C GLU A 225 3.82 44.53 18.67
N ASP A 226 2.51 44.42 18.95
CA ASP A 226 1.95 44.59 20.29
C ASP A 226 1.55 43.26 20.94
N TRP A 227 1.83 42.10 20.33
CA TRP A 227 1.31 40.78 20.73
C TRP A 227 1.52 40.42 22.21
N TYR A 228 2.67 40.78 22.79
CA TYR A 228 2.98 40.52 24.20
C TYR A 228 2.76 41.73 25.13
N LYS A 229 2.41 42.91 24.62
CA LYS A 229 2.33 44.15 25.43
C LYS A 229 1.15 44.17 26.42
N ASP A 230 0.17 43.29 26.23
CA ASP A 230 -0.96 43.13 27.14
C ASP A 230 -0.81 41.95 28.12
N ALA A 231 0.16 41.05 27.91
CA ALA A 231 0.49 39.98 28.84
C ALA A 231 1.21 40.49 30.12
N ASP A 232 1.85 41.66 30.03
CA ASP A 232 2.56 42.31 31.15
C ASP A 232 1.64 43.09 32.11
N LYS A 233 0.31 43.06 31.91
CA LYS A 233 -0.66 43.84 32.71
C LYS A 233 -1.51 43.02 33.69
N ASN A 234 -1.17 41.75 33.94
CA ASN A 234 -1.90 40.92 34.90
C ASN A 234 -0.98 40.09 35.79
#